data_AF-A3DEI1-F1
#
_entry.id   AF-A3DEI1-F1
#
_cell.length_a   1.000
_cell.length_b   1.000
_cell.length_c   1.000
_cell.angle_alpha   90.00
_cell.angle_beta   90.00
_cell.angle_gamma   90.00
#
_symmetry.space_group_name_H-M   'P 1'
#
loop_
_entity.id
_entity.type
_entity.pdbx_description
1 polymer ?
#
loop_
_entity_poly.entity_id
_entity_poly.type
_entity_poly.pdbx_seq_one_letter_code
_entity_poly.pdbx_strand_id
1 'polypeptide(L)'
;MKHSISFSEALRKVMLLIENIKDKEERLAYLTVITEIASRFTGNKGIDVVKEYLMDTEVGVRIKDEGFKEGMQNSLLIILLHKFNSLPDHINRVITKQQDESILMEWIRNALGINTIDELEEMVFNAE
;
A
#
# COMPACT_ATOMS: atom_id res chain seq x y z
N MET A 1 -31.54 25.67 15.69
CA MET A 1 -30.64 25.85 14.52
C MET A 1 -30.10 24.49 14.14
N LYS A 2 -30.38 24.00 12.91
CA LYS A 2 -29.66 22.83 12.38
C LYS A 2 -28.24 23.31 12.10
N HIS A 3 -27.28 22.94 12.93
CA HIS A 3 -25.87 23.04 12.58
C HIS A 3 -25.58 22.01 11.49
N SER A 4 -25.98 22.29 10.25
CA SER A 4 -25.56 21.48 9.11
C SER A 4 -24.16 21.93 8.71
N ILE A 5 -23.18 21.36 9.38
CA ILE A 5 -21.79 21.39 8.92
C ILE A 5 -21.71 20.53 7.64
N SER A 6 -21.02 21.03 6.62
CA SER A 6 -20.80 20.28 5.40
C SER A 6 -19.96 19.02 5.69
N PHE A 7 -20.17 17.94 4.94
CA PHE A 7 -19.39 16.71 5.11
C PHE A 7 -17.88 16.97 5.06
N SER A 8 -17.42 17.80 4.11
CA SER A 8 -16.01 18.16 3.95
C SER A 8 -15.45 18.89 5.16
N GLU A 9 -16.20 19.82 5.75
CA GLU A 9 -15.77 20.55 6.94
C GLU A 9 -15.78 19.66 8.19
N ALA A 10 -16.74 18.74 8.31
CA ALA A 10 -16.77 17.75 9.39
C ALA A 10 -15.57 16.80 9.28
N LEU A 11 -15.32 16.30 8.08
CA LEU A 11 -14.21 15.41 7.78
C LEU A 11 -12.87 16.07 8.11
N ARG A 12 -12.66 17.33 7.70
CA ARG A 12 -11.43 18.08 8.03
C ARG A 12 -11.19 18.16 9.53
N LYS A 13 -12.22 18.46 10.32
CA LYS A 13 -12.10 18.53 11.79
C LYS A 13 -11.76 17.18 12.40
N VAL A 14 -12.37 16.10 11.88
CA VAL A 14 -12.07 14.73 12.32
C VAL A 14 -10.64 14.33 11.96
N MET A 15 -10.16 14.64 10.74
CA MET A 15 -8.79 14.35 10.32
C MET A 15 -7.76 15.06 11.21
N LEU A 16 -7.98 16.34 11.53
CA LEU A 16 -7.12 17.07 12.47
C LEU A 16 -7.08 16.43 13.87
N LEU A 17 -8.20 15.90 14.36
CA LEU A 17 -8.22 15.19 15.65
C LEU A 17 -7.40 13.90 15.58
N ILE A 18 -7.52 13.15 14.48
CA ILE A 18 -6.79 11.90 14.25
C ILE A 18 -5.29 12.13 14.15
N GLU A 19 -4.86 13.20 13.47
CA GLU A 19 -3.44 13.55 13.37
C GLU A 19 -2.78 13.84 14.73
N ASN A 20 -3.57 14.35 15.70
CA ASN A 20 -3.09 14.63 17.05
C ASN A 20 -3.01 13.37 17.95
N ILE A 21 -3.49 12.21 17.48
CA ILE A 21 -3.35 10.94 18.20
C ILE A 21 -1.89 10.47 18.11
N LYS A 22 -1.27 10.26 19.28
CA LYS A 22 0.14 9.83 19.35
C LYS A 22 0.35 8.36 19.01
N ASP A 23 -0.62 7.51 19.34
CA ASP A 23 -0.55 6.09 19.05
C ASP A 23 -0.81 5.83 17.56
N LYS A 24 0.12 5.11 16.92
CA LYS A 24 0.09 4.87 15.47
C LYS A 24 -1.04 3.92 15.07
N GLU A 25 -1.21 2.82 15.82
CA GLU A 25 -2.20 1.79 15.51
C GLU A 25 -3.62 2.31 15.73
N GLU A 26 -3.81 3.10 16.78
CA GLU A 26 -5.06 3.80 17.06
C GLU A 26 -5.41 4.77 15.93
N ARG A 27 -4.44 5.57 15.49
CA ARG A 27 -4.61 6.51 14.36
C ARG A 27 -5.02 5.79 13.07
N LEU A 28 -4.36 4.67 12.75
CA LEU A 28 -4.70 3.85 11.59
C LEU A 28 -6.11 3.24 11.70
N ALA A 29 -6.47 2.70 12.87
CA ALA A 29 -7.79 2.13 13.10
C ALA A 29 -8.92 3.15 12.85
N TYR A 30 -8.77 4.39 13.34
CA TYR A 30 -9.74 5.44 13.09
C TYR A 30 -9.86 5.83 11.61
N LEU A 31 -8.75 5.86 10.88
CA LEU A 31 -8.76 6.12 9.45
C LEU A 31 -9.46 5.02 8.65
N THR A 32 -9.23 3.75 9.02
CA THR A 32 -9.94 2.62 8.42
C THR A 32 -11.45 2.75 8.63
N VAL A 33 -11.88 3.05 9.87
CA VAL A 33 -13.31 3.22 10.20
C VAL A 33 -13.93 4.36 9.40
N ILE A 34 -13.26 5.51 9.29
CA ILE A 34 -13.80 6.65 8.52
C ILE A 34 -13.90 6.33 7.03
N THR A 35 -12.88 5.67 6.48
CA THR A 35 -12.88 5.26 5.07
C THR A 35 -14.03 4.28 4.79
N GLU A 36 -14.27 3.33 5.70
CA GLU A 36 -15.38 2.38 5.59
C GLU A 36 -16.76 3.06 5.71
N ILE A 37 -16.91 4.02 6.63
CA ILE A 37 -18.12 4.84 6.74
C ILE A 37 -18.33 5.63 5.44
N ALA A 38 -17.31 6.32 4.93
CA ALA A 38 -17.40 7.06 3.67
C ALA A 38 -17.83 6.13 2.52
N SER A 39 -17.19 4.97 2.38
CA SER A 39 -17.54 3.94 1.40
C SER A 39 -19.02 3.52 1.50
N ARG A 40 -19.51 3.17 2.69
CA ARG A 40 -20.88 2.70 2.89
C ARG A 40 -21.95 3.75 2.64
N PHE A 41 -21.70 4.99 3.06
CA PHE A 41 -22.74 6.03 3.07
C PHE A 41 -22.70 6.94 1.84
N THR A 42 -21.58 7.00 1.13
CA THR A 42 -21.40 7.91 -0.01
C THR A 42 -20.88 7.20 -1.26
N GLY A 43 -20.60 5.89 -1.17
CA GLY A 43 -19.99 5.12 -2.24
C GLY A 43 -18.60 5.65 -2.59
N ASN A 44 -18.18 5.46 -3.84
CA ASN A 44 -16.87 5.88 -4.32
C ASN A 44 -16.63 7.40 -4.16
N LYS A 45 -17.69 8.23 -4.22
CA LYS A 45 -17.55 9.70 -4.14
C LYS A 45 -16.97 10.19 -2.82
N GLY A 46 -17.37 9.63 -1.67
CA GLY A 46 -16.73 10.05 -0.41
C GLY A 46 -15.46 9.29 -0.10
N ILE A 47 -15.20 8.13 -0.71
CA ILE A 47 -13.87 7.52 -0.69
C ILE A 47 -12.86 8.48 -1.34
N ASP A 48 -13.20 9.07 -2.47
CA ASP A 48 -12.34 10.03 -3.18
C ASP A 48 -12.08 11.29 -2.33
N VAL A 49 -13.11 11.81 -1.65
CA VAL A 49 -12.95 12.94 -0.71
C VAL A 49 -12.05 12.54 0.46
N VAL A 50 -12.25 11.36 1.08
CA VAL A 50 -11.37 10.90 2.17
C VAL A 50 -9.92 10.75 1.71
N LYS A 51 -9.69 10.21 0.50
CA LYS A 51 -8.35 10.11 -0.08
C LYS A 51 -7.70 11.48 -0.29
N GLU A 52 -8.45 12.45 -0.82
CA GLU A 52 -7.96 13.83 -1.01
C GLU A 52 -7.50 14.45 0.32
N TYR A 53 -8.27 14.28 1.39
CA TYR A 53 -7.88 14.77 2.71
C TYR A 53 -6.70 14.03 3.33
N LEU A 54 -6.40 12.80 2.90
CA LEU A 54 -5.26 12.03 3.40
C LEU A 54 -3.96 12.31 2.63
N MET A 55 -4.04 12.71 1.36
CA MET A 55 -2.86 12.84 0.47
C MET A 55 -1.73 13.70 1.06
N ASP A 56 -2.06 14.76 1.78
CA ASP A 56 -1.07 15.69 2.36
C ASP A 56 -0.72 15.38 3.83
N THR A 57 -1.26 14.28 4.39
CA THR A 57 -1.03 13.88 5.78
C THR A 57 0.12 12.88 5.88
N GLU A 58 0.85 12.90 7.00
CA GLU A 58 1.93 11.94 7.28
C GLU A 58 1.45 10.46 7.22
N VAL A 59 0.17 10.23 7.48
CA VAL A 59 -0.43 8.89 7.42
C VAL A 59 -0.81 8.52 5.98
N GLY A 60 -1.38 9.44 5.21
CA GLY A 60 -1.72 9.16 3.82
C GLY A 60 -0.51 9.01 2.91
N VAL A 61 0.58 9.76 3.15
CA VAL A 61 1.88 9.54 2.50
C VAL A 61 2.37 8.12 2.78
N ARG A 62 2.32 7.67 4.06
CA ARG A 62 2.72 6.30 4.41
C ARG A 62 1.83 5.22 3.82
N ILE A 63 0.50 5.39 3.83
CA ILE A 63 -0.42 4.44 3.19
C ILE A 63 -0.13 4.33 1.68
N LYS A 64 0.21 5.45 1.04
CA LYS A 64 0.58 5.47 -0.38
C LYS A 64 1.91 4.75 -0.62
N ASP A 65 2.92 5.02 0.20
CA ASP A 65 4.25 4.41 0.05
C ASP A 65 4.21 2.91 0.37
N GLU A 66 3.58 2.51 1.48
CA GLU A 66 3.34 1.11 1.84
C GLU A 66 2.50 0.40 0.77
N GLY A 67 1.47 1.05 0.24
CA GLY A 67 0.64 0.49 -0.83
C GLY A 67 1.36 0.38 -2.18
N PHE A 68 2.24 1.32 -2.53
CA PHE A 68 3.06 1.25 -3.73
C PHE A 68 4.03 0.08 -3.65
N LYS A 69 4.66 -0.11 -2.49
CA LYS A 69 5.55 -1.21 -2.19
C LYS A 69 4.87 -2.57 -2.20
N GLU A 70 3.75 -2.73 -1.50
CA GLU A 70 2.93 -3.95 -1.57
C GLU A 70 2.49 -4.22 -3.01
N GLY A 71 2.14 -3.18 -3.76
CA GLY A 71 1.83 -3.26 -5.18
C GLY A 71 3.00 -3.80 -6.01
N MET A 72 4.23 -3.35 -5.76
CA MET A 72 5.44 -3.83 -6.43
C MET A 72 5.74 -5.29 -6.08
N GLN A 73 5.68 -5.66 -4.79
CA GLN A 73 5.87 -7.05 -4.35
C GLN A 73 4.83 -7.99 -5.02
N ASN A 74 3.56 -7.61 -4.98
CA ASN A 74 2.47 -8.38 -5.59
C ASN A 74 2.64 -8.50 -7.11
N SER A 75 3.06 -7.41 -7.78
CA SER A 75 3.33 -7.42 -9.22
C SER A 75 4.45 -8.39 -9.57
N LEU A 76 5.55 -8.35 -8.82
CA LEU A 76 6.67 -9.28 -9.00
C LEU A 76 6.21 -10.73 -8.80
N LEU A 77 5.49 -11.02 -7.72
CA LEU A 77 4.96 -12.36 -7.44
C LEU A 77 4.05 -12.87 -8.57
N ILE A 78 3.16 -12.03 -9.10
CA ILE A 78 2.27 -12.40 -10.22
C ILE A 78 3.09 -12.73 -11.47
N ILE A 79 4.06 -11.90 -11.84
CA ILE A 79 4.93 -12.14 -13.01
C ILE A 79 5.66 -13.48 -12.87
N LEU A 80 6.27 -13.71 -11.70
CA LEU A 80 7.06 -14.90 -11.45
C LEU A 80 6.20 -16.17 -11.39
N LEU A 81 5.03 -16.12 -10.74
CA LEU A 81 4.10 -17.24 -10.69
C LEU A 81 3.53 -17.56 -12.08
N HIS A 82 3.30 -16.55 -12.91
CA HIS A 82 2.88 -16.77 -14.30
C HIS A 82 3.94 -17.50 -15.13
N LYS A 83 5.24 -17.24 -14.87
CA LYS A 83 6.36 -17.89 -15.57
C LYS A 83 6.66 -19.30 -15.05
N PHE A 84 6.71 -19.47 -13.74
CA PHE A 84 7.24 -20.68 -13.11
C PHE A 84 6.16 -21.61 -12.54
N ASN A 85 4.89 -21.21 -12.55
CA ASN A 85 3.73 -21.86 -11.90
C ASN A 85 3.82 -21.97 -10.37
N SER A 86 5.01 -21.99 -9.79
CA SER A 86 5.29 -22.00 -8.36
C SER A 86 6.67 -21.42 -8.09
N LEU A 87 6.89 -20.92 -6.87
CA LEU A 87 8.19 -20.41 -6.42
C LEU A 87 8.72 -21.24 -5.27
N PRO A 88 10.03 -21.50 -5.22
CA PRO A 88 10.68 -22.03 -4.03
C PRO A 88 10.41 -21.18 -2.80
N ASP A 89 10.17 -21.85 -1.67
CA ASP A 89 9.82 -21.22 -0.40
C ASP A 89 10.81 -20.14 0.06
N HIS A 90 12.12 -20.39 -0.12
CA HIS A 90 13.16 -19.44 0.27
C HIS A 90 13.12 -18.18 -0.57
N ILE A 91 12.86 -18.29 -1.87
CA ILE A 91 12.70 -17.16 -2.79
C ILE A 91 11.45 -16.35 -2.44
N ASN A 92 10.32 -17.03 -2.25
CA ASN A 92 9.07 -16.37 -1.88
C ASN A 92 9.21 -15.58 -0.56
N ARG A 93 9.91 -16.15 0.44
CA ARG A 93 10.20 -15.45 1.71
C ARG A 93 11.07 -14.22 1.53
N VAL A 94 12.03 -14.23 0.61
CA VAL A 94 12.88 -13.06 0.35
C VAL A 94 12.07 -11.95 -0.33
N ILE A 95 11.28 -12.29 -1.35
CA ILE A 95 10.46 -11.32 -2.08
C ILE A 95 9.42 -10.66 -1.16
N THR A 96 8.69 -11.46 -0.38
CA THR A 96 7.67 -10.96 0.55
C THR A 96 8.24 -10.11 1.69
N LYS A 97 9.52 -10.27 2.01
CA LYS A 97 10.19 -9.47 3.05
C LYS A 97 10.96 -8.28 2.50
N GLN A 98 11.23 -8.21 1.20
CA GLN A 98 12.03 -7.14 0.61
C GLN A 98 11.36 -5.78 0.83
N GLN A 99 12.09 -4.88 1.49
CA GLN A 99 11.57 -3.56 1.85
C GLN A 99 12.06 -2.43 0.93
N ASP A 100 13.07 -2.67 0.11
CA ASP A 100 13.67 -1.66 -0.76
C ASP A 100 12.95 -1.58 -2.11
N GLU A 101 12.39 -0.41 -2.41
CA GLU A 101 11.65 -0.16 -3.66
C GLU A 101 12.54 -0.21 -4.90
N SER A 102 13.81 0.20 -4.78
CA SER A 102 14.76 0.18 -5.89
C SER A 102 15.11 -1.25 -6.28
N ILE A 103 15.33 -2.11 -5.28
CA ILE A 103 15.55 -3.55 -5.49
C ILE A 103 14.30 -4.19 -6.08
N LEU A 104 13.10 -3.89 -5.57
CA LEU A 104 11.85 -4.43 -6.13
C LEU A 104 11.64 -4.00 -7.59
N MET A 105 11.91 -2.74 -7.92
CA MET A 105 11.83 -2.25 -9.31
C MET A 105 12.84 -2.92 -10.23
N GLU A 106 14.07 -3.15 -9.76
CA GLU A 106 15.08 -3.88 -10.51
C GLU A 106 14.65 -5.33 -10.75
N TRP A 107 14.19 -6.02 -9.71
CA TRP A 107 13.67 -7.38 -9.81
C TRP A 107 12.48 -7.49 -10.77
N ILE A 108 11.55 -6.54 -10.77
CA ILE A 108 10.43 -6.51 -11.74
C ILE A 108 10.96 -6.41 -13.18
N ARG A 109 11.96 -5.57 -13.43
CA ARG A 109 12.56 -5.42 -14.76
C ARG A 109 13.26 -6.72 -15.20
N ASN A 110 14.04 -7.32 -14.30
CA ASN A 110 14.81 -8.52 -14.59
C ASN A 110 13.91 -9.76 -14.73
N ALA A 111 12.80 -9.83 -13.99
CA ALA A 111 11.83 -10.92 -14.05
C ALA A 111 11.23 -11.14 -15.46
N LEU A 112 11.25 -10.12 -16.32
CA LEU A 112 10.84 -10.25 -17.71
C LEU A 112 11.81 -11.13 -18.53
N GLY A 113 13.10 -11.10 -18.22
CA GLY A 113 14.17 -11.78 -18.96
C GLY A 113 14.53 -13.18 -18.46
N ILE A 114 14.25 -13.50 -17.19
CA ILE A 114 14.54 -14.82 -16.61
C ILE A 114 13.59 -15.90 -17.13
N ASN A 115 14.10 -17.11 -17.32
CA ASN A 115 13.36 -18.27 -17.82
C ASN A 115 13.56 -19.53 -16.97
N THR A 116 14.50 -19.49 -16.02
CA THR A 116 14.83 -20.62 -15.14
C THR A 116 14.80 -20.21 -13.66
N ILE A 117 14.66 -21.21 -12.78
CA ILE A 117 14.73 -20.99 -11.33
C ILE A 117 16.14 -20.58 -10.90
N ASP A 118 17.17 -21.09 -11.57
CA ASP A 118 18.57 -20.73 -11.26
C ASP A 118 18.83 -19.23 -11.55
N GLU A 119 18.36 -18.71 -12.70
CA GLU A 119 18.44 -17.27 -13.01
C GLU A 119 17.63 -16.42 -12.02
N LEU A 120 16.50 -16.94 -11.53
CA LEU A 120 15.71 -16.30 -10.48
C LEU A 120 16.48 -16.24 -9.15
N GLU A 121 17.16 -17.32 -8.78
CA GLU A 121 18.01 -17.35 -7.58
C GLU A 121 19.16 -16.35 -7.70
N GLU A 122 19.85 -16.31 -8.84
CA GLU A 122 20.90 -15.33 -9.09
C GLU A 122 20.38 -13.89 -8.95
N MET A 123 19.22 -13.59 -9.53
CA MET A 123 18.61 -12.26 -9.43
C MET A 123 18.30 -11.86 -7.98
N VAL A 124 17.79 -12.79 -7.16
CA VAL A 124 17.33 -12.52 -5.80
C VAL A 124 18.48 -12.48 -4.80
N PHE A 125 19.52 -13.30 -5.00
CA PHE A 125 20.60 -13.48 -4.01
C PHE A 125 21.94 -12.85 -4.40
N ASN A 126 22.16 -12.44 -5.65
CA ASN A 126 23.38 -11.74 -6.08
C ASN A 126 23.21 -10.23 -6.22
N ALA A 127 22.11 -9.64 -5.74
CA ALA A 127 21.85 -8.20 -5.79
C ALA A 127 22.57 -7.39 -4.66
N GLU A 128 23.72 -7.88 -4.16
CA GLU A 128 24.58 -7.16 -3.20
C GLU A 128 25.49 -6.12 -3.86
#